data_AF-R6YHS7-F1
#
_entry.id   AF-R6YHS7-F1
#
_cell.length_a   1.000
_cell.length_b   1.000
_cell.length_c   1.000
_cell.angle_alpha   90.00
_cell.angle_beta   90.00
_cell.angle_gamma   90.00
#
_symmetry.space_group_name_H-M   'P 1'
#
loop_
_entity.id
_entity.type
_entity.pdbx_description
1 polymer ?
#
loop_
_entity_poly.entity_id
_entity_poly.type
_entity_poly.pdbx_seq_one_letter_code
_entity_poly.pdbx_strand_id
1 'polypeptide(L)'
;MMDSHLKPKPFAFARPEAFQAFFRDRLVLASLPRYTYQAGESFTGEFFLANYGKTELSAPLEYTLTGPGVSLAGSLPARPCPAGKRTPLGAVTFQLPVLEQAQRLELRLAVGEVENTYPLWVYPPVEPRCPASVYETRSFDEKARQVLAQGGKVFLAPPADKEHMPQSIGTQFTTDFWSVGTFPAQEGSMGQLIDTQHPIFQSFPTEYHTNWQWWPMASQRAFVLPRTIQAIVTEMDCYAYLRPMAQLFEARCGGGVILASSMGLQDLQQYPEARALLHSLYQYMDSESFAPQQELPPELFASLAP
;
A
#
# COMPACT_ATOMS: atom_id res chain seq x y z
N MET A 1 20.17 10.26 -11.69
CA MET A 1 19.21 11.35 -12.00
C MET A 1 19.77 12.67 -11.46
N MET A 2 19.72 13.76 -12.24
CA MET A 2 20.27 15.07 -11.85
C MET A 2 19.17 16.06 -11.45
N ASP A 3 19.50 17.04 -10.61
CA ASP A 3 18.66 18.19 -10.32
C ASP A 3 18.78 19.30 -11.40
N SER A 4 18.06 20.42 -11.21
CA SER A 4 18.10 21.58 -12.12
C SER A 4 19.46 22.28 -12.19
N HIS A 5 20.38 21.94 -11.31
CA HIS A 5 21.75 22.47 -11.26
C HIS A 5 22.79 21.45 -11.74
N LEU A 6 22.35 20.37 -12.40
CA LEU A 6 23.20 19.27 -12.88
C LEU A 6 23.96 18.53 -11.76
N LYS A 7 23.48 18.61 -10.52
CA LYS A 7 24.04 17.85 -9.40
C LYS A 7 23.28 16.53 -9.26
N PRO A 8 23.95 15.44 -8.84
CA PRO A 8 23.25 14.21 -8.49
C PRO A 8 22.20 14.48 -7.41
N LYS A 9 20.96 14.01 -7.62
CA LYS A 9 19.94 14.09 -6.57
C LYS A 9 20.36 13.20 -5.39
N PRO A 10 20.16 13.63 -4.13
CA PRO A 10 20.70 12.94 -2.95
C PRO A 10 19.90 11.69 -2.55
N PHE A 11 18.86 11.32 -3.30
CA PHE A 11 17.95 10.24 -2.93
C PHE A 11 18.41 8.88 -3.46
N ALA A 12 18.20 7.81 -2.69
CA ALA A 12 18.64 6.46 -3.06
C ALA A 12 18.08 5.97 -4.41
N PHE A 13 16.83 6.35 -4.75
CA PHE A 13 16.19 6.02 -6.04
C PHE A 13 16.80 6.76 -7.23
N ALA A 14 17.56 7.84 -6.99
CA ALA A 14 18.16 8.64 -8.04
C ALA A 14 19.58 8.17 -8.43
N ARG A 15 20.12 7.18 -7.70
CA ARG A 15 21.45 6.60 -7.97
C ARG A 15 21.51 5.93 -9.35
N PRO A 16 22.65 5.99 -10.06
CA PRO A 16 22.80 5.35 -11.37
C PRO A 16 22.45 3.87 -11.38
N GLU A 17 22.83 3.14 -10.32
CA GLU A 17 22.59 1.70 -10.19
C GLU A 17 21.09 1.38 -10.10
N ALA A 18 20.32 2.21 -9.38
CA ALA A 18 18.87 2.07 -9.29
C ALA A 18 18.19 2.31 -10.64
N PHE A 19 18.70 3.26 -11.43
CA PHE A 19 18.19 3.51 -12.79
C PHE A 19 18.57 2.38 -13.76
N GLN A 20 19.81 1.90 -13.69
CA GLN A 20 20.29 0.79 -14.53
C GLN A 20 19.56 -0.54 -14.26
N ALA A 21 19.01 -0.73 -13.05
CA ALA A 21 18.24 -1.93 -12.71
C ALA A 21 17.06 -2.17 -13.66
N PHE A 22 16.40 -1.11 -14.15
CA PHE A 22 15.27 -1.20 -15.09
C PHE A 22 15.56 -0.59 -16.47
N PHE A 23 16.45 0.40 -16.57
CA PHE A 23 16.86 1.03 -17.83
C PHE A 23 18.09 0.33 -18.41
N ARG A 24 17.87 -0.84 -19.01
CA ARG A 24 18.90 -1.70 -19.61
C ARG A 24 18.36 -2.39 -20.86
N ASP A 25 19.26 -2.92 -21.69
CA ASP A 25 18.91 -3.58 -22.96
C ASP A 25 18.31 -4.98 -22.78
N ARG A 26 18.50 -5.59 -21.62
CA ARG A 26 18.00 -6.92 -21.25
C ARG A 26 17.39 -6.89 -19.87
N LEU A 27 16.16 -7.39 -19.70
CA LEU A 27 15.50 -7.45 -18.41
C LEU A 27 14.65 -8.72 -18.27
N VAL A 28 14.76 -9.38 -17.11
CA VAL A 28 13.86 -10.47 -16.73
C VAL A 28 12.58 -9.85 -16.18
N LEU A 29 11.44 -10.30 -16.67
CA LEU A 29 10.12 -9.76 -16.39
C LEU A 29 9.24 -10.80 -15.71
N ALA A 30 8.50 -10.39 -14.69
CA ALA A 30 7.43 -11.14 -14.08
C ALA A 30 6.06 -10.56 -14.48
N SER A 31 5.15 -11.44 -14.89
CA SER A 31 3.72 -11.18 -14.93
C SER A 31 3.09 -11.86 -13.73
N LEU A 32 2.72 -11.05 -12.75
CA LEU A 32 2.14 -11.51 -11.48
C LEU A 32 0.67 -11.05 -11.42
N PRO A 33 -0.28 -11.92 -11.04
CA PRO A 33 -1.68 -11.52 -10.92
C PRO A 33 -1.91 -10.58 -9.72
N ARG A 34 -1.04 -10.63 -8.71
CA ARG A 34 -1.07 -9.80 -7.50
C ARG A 34 0.30 -9.78 -6.83
N TYR A 35 0.48 -8.84 -5.90
CA TYR A 35 1.70 -8.67 -5.11
C TYR A 35 1.51 -9.08 -3.63
N THR A 36 0.28 -9.34 -3.23
CA THR A 36 -0.14 -9.60 -1.85
C THR A 36 -0.75 -10.98 -1.72
N TYR A 37 -0.33 -11.71 -0.70
CA TYR A 37 -0.65 -13.11 -0.51
C TYR A 37 -0.92 -13.42 0.97
N GLN A 38 -1.72 -14.46 1.21
CA GLN A 38 -1.84 -15.11 2.51
C GLN A 38 -0.76 -16.19 2.65
N ALA A 39 -0.20 -16.32 3.84
CA ALA A 39 0.78 -17.36 4.15
C ALA A 39 0.21 -18.77 3.91
N GLY A 40 1.04 -19.67 3.40
CA GLY A 40 0.64 -21.03 3.05
C GLY A 40 -0.18 -21.17 1.75
N GLU A 41 -0.44 -20.09 1.01
CA GLU A 41 -1.16 -20.19 -0.27
C GLU A 41 -0.23 -20.45 -1.46
N SER A 42 -0.80 -20.89 -2.59
CA SER A 42 -0.05 -21.11 -3.82
C SER A 42 0.29 -19.79 -4.51
N PHE A 43 1.57 -19.57 -4.77
CA PHE A 43 2.05 -18.54 -5.68
C PHE A 43 2.10 -19.09 -7.11
N THR A 44 1.69 -18.29 -8.09
CA THR A 44 1.88 -18.56 -9.52
C THR A 44 2.33 -17.29 -10.22
N GLY A 45 3.43 -17.38 -10.98
CA GLY A 45 3.96 -16.28 -11.79
C GLY A 45 4.42 -16.75 -13.16
N GLU A 46 4.23 -15.91 -14.18
CA GLU A 46 4.75 -16.13 -15.52
C GLU A 46 5.97 -15.25 -15.77
N PHE A 47 7.02 -15.83 -16.35
CA PHE A 47 8.30 -15.16 -16.51
C PHE A 47 8.70 -15.03 -17.97
N PHE A 48 9.34 -13.90 -18.28
CA PHE A 48 9.78 -13.53 -19.62
C PHE A 48 11.17 -12.94 -19.58
N LEU A 49 11.92 -13.05 -20.67
CA LEU A 49 13.10 -12.23 -20.92
C LEU A 49 12.81 -11.25 -22.04
N ALA A 50 12.87 -9.95 -21.77
CA ALA A 50 12.98 -8.94 -22.82
C ALA A 50 14.45 -8.81 -23.20
N ASN A 51 14.84 -9.30 -24.39
CA ASN A 51 16.21 -9.21 -24.89
C ASN A 51 16.28 -8.23 -26.07
N TYR A 52 16.62 -6.99 -25.80
CA TYR A 52 16.94 -5.96 -26.80
C TYR A 52 18.45 -5.66 -26.86
N GLY A 53 19.27 -6.55 -26.30
CA GLY A 53 20.71 -6.53 -26.46
C GLY A 53 21.15 -7.06 -27.84
N LYS A 54 22.47 -7.17 -28.04
CA LYS A 54 23.06 -7.48 -29.36
C LYS A 54 23.09 -8.96 -29.74
N THR A 55 23.03 -9.86 -28.75
CA THR A 55 23.17 -11.31 -28.95
C THR A 55 22.01 -12.07 -28.33
N GLU A 56 21.80 -13.30 -28.80
CA GLU A 56 20.98 -14.28 -28.08
C GLU A 56 21.51 -14.49 -26.65
N LEU A 57 20.59 -14.74 -25.73
CA LEU A 57 20.89 -15.23 -24.38
C LEU A 57 20.20 -16.57 -24.21
N SER A 58 20.95 -17.59 -23.79
CA SER A 58 20.43 -18.92 -23.48
C SER A 58 21.04 -19.38 -22.16
N ALA A 59 20.27 -19.19 -21.09
CA ALA A 59 20.62 -19.61 -19.74
C ALA A 59 19.34 -20.06 -19.01
N PRO A 60 19.44 -20.92 -17.99
CA PRO A 60 18.31 -21.22 -17.12
C PRO A 60 17.74 -19.96 -16.49
N LEU A 61 16.43 -19.96 -16.23
CA LEU A 61 15.83 -18.99 -15.33
C LEU A 61 16.00 -19.53 -13.91
N GLU A 62 16.69 -18.78 -13.07
CA GLU A 62 16.76 -19.02 -11.63
C GLU A 62 15.80 -18.05 -10.92
N TYR A 63 15.10 -18.54 -9.91
CA TYR A 63 14.29 -17.68 -9.06
C TYR A 63 14.56 -17.99 -7.59
N THR A 64 14.52 -16.95 -6.75
CA THR A 64 14.61 -17.07 -5.31
C THR A 64 13.55 -16.20 -4.64
N LEU A 65 12.91 -16.70 -3.59
CA LEU A 65 12.09 -15.93 -2.69
C LEU A 65 12.80 -15.84 -1.33
N THR A 66 13.10 -14.63 -0.89
CA THR A 66 13.92 -14.40 0.31
C THR A 66 13.30 -13.39 1.25
N GLY A 67 13.49 -13.58 2.55
CA GLY A 67 13.05 -12.68 3.62
C GLY A 67 13.43 -13.24 4.99
N PRO A 68 13.03 -12.58 6.09
CA PRO A 68 13.35 -13.04 7.44
C PRO A 68 12.83 -14.47 7.70
N GLY A 69 13.75 -15.44 7.79
CA GLY A 69 13.41 -16.85 7.98
C GLY A 69 12.87 -17.57 6.74
N VAL A 70 12.87 -16.91 5.57
CA VAL A 70 12.37 -17.46 4.30
C VAL A 70 13.50 -17.58 3.29
N SER A 71 13.70 -18.78 2.75
CA SER A 71 14.58 -19.03 1.62
C SER A 71 13.99 -20.14 0.75
N LEU A 72 13.46 -19.77 -0.41
CA LEU A 72 13.02 -20.70 -1.45
C LEU A 72 13.80 -20.42 -2.72
N ALA A 73 14.13 -21.46 -3.47
CA ALA A 73 14.82 -21.36 -4.74
C ALA A 73 14.32 -22.42 -5.72
N GLY A 74 14.43 -22.11 -7.01
CA GLY A 74 14.19 -23.07 -8.07
C GLY A 74 14.62 -22.53 -9.42
N SER A 75 14.38 -23.33 -10.47
CA SER A 75 14.80 -22.97 -11.82
C SER A 75 13.86 -23.52 -12.90
N LEU A 76 13.81 -22.84 -14.05
CA LEU A 76 13.31 -23.38 -15.31
C LEU A 76 14.48 -23.63 -16.27
N PRO A 77 14.42 -24.67 -17.13
CA PRO A 77 15.50 -25.00 -18.05
C PRO A 77 15.78 -23.86 -19.02
N ALA A 78 17.02 -23.81 -19.49
CA ALA A 78 17.46 -22.81 -20.46
C ALA A 78 16.61 -22.83 -21.73
N ARG A 79 16.38 -21.64 -22.28
CA ARG A 79 15.69 -21.45 -23.57
C ARG A 79 16.43 -20.40 -24.39
N PRO A 80 16.53 -20.58 -25.71
CA PRO A 80 17.09 -19.54 -26.57
C PRO A 80 16.18 -18.31 -26.55
N CYS A 81 16.75 -17.17 -26.17
CA CYS A 81 16.08 -15.89 -26.17
C CYS A 81 16.76 -14.95 -27.18
N PRO A 82 16.31 -14.93 -28.45
CA PRO A 82 16.90 -14.10 -29.49
C PRO A 82 16.87 -12.61 -29.18
N ALA A 83 17.83 -11.87 -29.74
CA ALA A 83 17.86 -10.41 -29.70
C ALA A 83 16.65 -9.80 -30.43
N GLY A 84 16.21 -8.63 -29.94
CA GLY A 84 15.14 -7.83 -30.53
C GLY A 84 13.71 -8.22 -30.14
N LYS A 85 13.51 -9.13 -29.17
CA LYS A 85 12.16 -9.56 -28.77
C LYS A 85 12.03 -9.99 -27.31
N ARG A 86 10.78 -10.09 -26.86
CA ARG A 86 10.39 -10.72 -25.59
C ARG A 86 10.17 -12.22 -25.79
N THR A 87 10.78 -13.04 -24.93
CA THR A 87 10.69 -14.50 -24.97
C THR A 87 10.05 -15.04 -23.68
N PRO A 88 9.00 -15.88 -23.75
CA PRO A 88 8.43 -16.55 -22.57
C PRO A 88 9.38 -17.63 -22.03
N LEU A 89 9.70 -17.55 -20.74
CA LEU A 89 10.56 -18.51 -20.04
C LEU A 89 9.74 -19.66 -19.43
N GLY A 90 8.49 -19.37 -19.04
CA GLY A 90 7.54 -20.34 -18.49
C GLY A 90 6.83 -19.81 -17.25
N ALA A 91 5.95 -20.63 -16.68
CA ALA A 91 5.28 -20.35 -15.42
C ALA A 91 5.89 -21.18 -14.29
N VAL A 92 5.89 -20.63 -13.08
CA VAL A 92 6.30 -21.32 -11.86
C VAL A 92 5.16 -21.26 -10.87
N THR A 93 4.90 -22.40 -10.23
CA THR A 93 3.98 -22.51 -9.10
C THR A 93 4.68 -23.16 -7.92
N PHE A 94 4.59 -22.54 -6.74
CA PHE A 94 5.09 -23.10 -5.48
C PHE A 94 4.20 -22.65 -4.32
N GLN A 95 4.28 -23.37 -3.21
CA GLN A 95 3.60 -22.99 -1.97
C GLN A 95 4.40 -21.92 -1.23
N LEU A 96 3.72 -20.84 -0.82
CA LEU A 96 4.33 -19.85 0.05
C LEU A 96 4.54 -20.43 1.46
N PRO A 97 5.58 -19.99 2.17
CA PRO A 97 5.81 -20.45 3.54
C PRO A 97 4.65 -20.05 4.45
N VAL A 98 4.43 -20.83 5.50
CA VAL A 98 3.59 -20.42 6.62
C VAL A 98 4.41 -19.41 7.44
N LEU A 99 3.82 -18.24 7.71
CA LEU A 99 4.45 -17.15 8.45
C LEU A 99 3.58 -16.81 9.65
N GLU A 100 4.23 -16.52 10.78
CA GLU A 100 3.56 -16.04 12.00
C GLU A 100 3.38 -14.52 12.01
N GLN A 101 4.19 -13.80 11.23
CA GLN A 101 4.16 -12.35 11.11
C GLN A 101 4.06 -11.93 9.64
N ALA A 102 3.43 -10.78 9.39
CA ALA A 102 3.39 -10.20 8.06
C ALA A 102 4.81 -9.81 7.61
N GLN A 103 5.16 -10.14 6.37
CA GLN A 103 6.49 -9.87 5.84
C GLN A 103 6.44 -9.40 4.40
N ARG A 104 7.36 -8.50 4.06
CA ARG A 104 7.76 -8.25 2.66
C ARG A 104 8.90 -9.22 2.31
N LEU A 105 8.70 -9.99 1.26
CA LEU A 105 9.67 -10.91 0.68
C LEU A 105 10.16 -10.36 -0.67
N GLU A 106 11.35 -10.77 -1.09
CA GLU A 106 11.94 -10.41 -2.38
C GLU A 106 11.96 -11.61 -3.31
N LEU A 107 11.20 -11.54 -4.40
CA LEU A 107 11.27 -12.47 -5.53
C LEU A 107 12.33 -11.98 -6.51
N ARG A 108 13.52 -12.57 -6.47
CA ARG A 108 14.59 -12.33 -7.44
C ARG A 108 14.50 -13.34 -8.57
N LEU A 109 14.62 -12.85 -9.80
CA LEU A 109 14.69 -13.64 -11.03
C LEU A 109 16.02 -13.37 -11.72
N ALA A 110 16.67 -14.40 -12.24
CA ALA A 110 17.94 -14.29 -12.94
C ALA A 110 18.00 -15.20 -14.17
N VAL A 111 18.54 -14.69 -15.28
CA VAL A 111 18.88 -15.44 -16.48
C VAL A 111 20.31 -15.06 -16.86
N GLY A 112 21.29 -15.90 -16.52
CA GLY A 112 22.70 -15.54 -16.59
C GLY A 112 23.02 -14.34 -15.69
N GLU A 113 23.58 -13.26 -16.25
CA GLU A 113 23.89 -12.01 -15.53
C GLU A 113 22.73 -10.99 -15.53
N VAL A 114 21.61 -11.33 -16.16
CA VAL A 114 20.42 -10.46 -16.20
C VAL A 114 19.52 -10.81 -15.04
N GLU A 115 19.25 -9.85 -14.16
CA GLU A 115 18.40 -10.06 -13.00
C GLU A 115 17.37 -8.94 -12.84
N ASN A 116 16.30 -9.26 -12.12
CA ASN A 116 15.31 -8.31 -11.65
C ASN A 116 14.67 -8.82 -10.35
N THR A 117 14.17 -7.91 -9.52
CA THR A 117 13.60 -8.23 -8.21
C THR A 117 12.24 -7.59 -8.03
N TYR A 118 11.30 -8.34 -7.47
CA TYR A 118 9.92 -7.94 -7.22
C TYR A 118 9.59 -8.11 -5.73
N PRO A 119 9.01 -7.09 -5.06
CA PRO A 119 8.53 -7.26 -3.70
C PRO A 119 7.27 -8.12 -3.71
N LEU A 120 7.08 -8.96 -2.71
CA LEU A 120 5.82 -9.66 -2.43
C LEU A 120 5.48 -9.46 -0.96
N TRP A 121 4.23 -9.20 -0.63
CA TRP A 121 3.77 -9.12 0.76
C TRP A 121 3.00 -10.39 1.11
N VAL A 122 3.39 -11.04 2.19
CA VAL A 122 2.77 -12.27 2.67
C VAL A 122 2.28 -12.05 4.10
N TYR A 123 0.99 -12.32 4.31
CA TYR A 123 0.29 -12.07 5.57
C TYR A 123 -0.15 -13.38 6.21
N PRO A 124 0.04 -13.56 7.53
CA PRO A 124 -0.63 -14.62 8.26
C PRO A 124 -2.16 -14.54 8.05
N PRO A 125 -2.87 -15.68 8.05
CA PRO A 125 -4.32 -15.65 8.05
C PRO A 125 -4.83 -14.95 9.31
N VAL A 126 -5.60 -13.88 9.13
CA VAL A 126 -6.25 -13.15 10.23
C VAL A 126 -7.73 -12.95 9.91
N GLU A 127 -8.55 -13.04 10.96
CA GLU A 127 -9.94 -12.64 10.98
C GLU A 127 -10.06 -11.40 11.88
N PRO A 128 -10.06 -10.18 11.32
CA PRO A 128 -10.18 -8.97 12.12
C PRO A 128 -11.50 -8.98 12.89
N ARG A 129 -11.44 -8.77 14.20
CA ARG A 129 -12.61 -8.63 15.07
C ARG A 129 -12.50 -7.34 15.84
N CYS A 130 -13.52 -6.50 15.73
CA CYS A 130 -13.58 -5.24 16.45
C CYS A 130 -13.52 -5.51 17.98
N PRO A 131 -12.59 -4.90 18.72
CA PRO A 131 -12.48 -5.09 20.16
C PRO A 131 -13.73 -4.59 20.89
N ALA A 132 -14.12 -5.26 21.98
CA ALA A 132 -15.31 -4.90 22.75
C ALA A 132 -15.26 -3.48 23.35
N SER A 133 -14.05 -2.94 23.57
CA SER A 133 -13.82 -1.58 24.06
C SER A 133 -13.93 -0.50 22.99
N VAL A 134 -14.10 -0.86 21.72
CA VAL A 134 -14.18 0.06 20.59
C VAL A 134 -15.59 0.05 20.02
N TYR A 135 -16.17 1.24 19.87
CA TYR A 135 -17.39 1.40 19.09
C TYR A 135 -17.01 1.70 17.64
N GLU A 136 -17.12 0.69 16.77
CA GLU A 136 -17.00 0.88 15.32
C GLU A 136 -18.34 1.33 14.71
N THR A 137 -18.28 2.35 13.87
CA THR A 137 -19.44 2.89 13.17
C THR A 137 -19.08 3.37 11.76
N ARG A 138 -20.10 3.36 10.89
CA ARG A 138 -20.03 3.77 9.48
C ARG A 138 -20.37 5.26 9.28
N SER A 139 -20.88 5.93 10.30
CA SER A 139 -21.16 7.36 10.29
C SER A 139 -20.96 7.96 11.68
N PHE A 140 -20.83 9.28 11.78
CA PHE A 140 -20.67 9.96 13.05
C PHE A 140 -22.02 10.14 13.76
N ASP A 141 -22.61 9.00 14.13
CA ASP A 141 -23.95 8.87 14.71
C ASP A 141 -24.05 9.35 16.18
N GLU A 142 -25.27 9.35 16.72
CA GLU A 142 -25.54 9.76 18.10
C GLU A 142 -24.86 8.85 19.14
N LYS A 143 -24.70 7.56 18.84
CA LYS A 143 -24.02 6.63 19.72
C LYS A 143 -22.51 6.92 19.78
N ALA A 144 -21.89 7.32 18.68
CA ALA A 144 -20.50 7.75 18.63
C ALA A 144 -20.28 8.96 19.55
N ARG A 145 -21.19 9.94 19.50
CA ARG A 145 -21.16 11.12 20.40
C ARG A 145 -21.24 10.72 21.86
N GLN A 146 -22.16 9.80 22.20
CA GLN A 146 -22.33 9.31 23.57
C GLN A 146 -21.10 8.55 24.07
N VAL A 147 -20.53 7.67 23.24
CA VAL A 147 -19.30 6.92 23.57
C VAL A 147 -18.14 7.89 23.83
N LEU A 148 -17.95 8.89 22.96
CA LEU A 148 -16.91 9.89 23.14
C LEU A 148 -17.12 10.72 24.41
N ALA A 149 -18.34 11.19 24.67
CA ALA A 149 -18.68 11.95 25.89
C ALA A 149 -18.38 11.20 27.19
N GLN A 150 -18.40 9.87 27.15
CA GLN A 150 -18.09 8.99 28.28
C GLN A 150 -16.60 8.61 28.36
N GLY A 151 -15.74 9.18 27.51
CA GLY A 151 -14.32 8.86 27.46
C GLY A 151 -13.97 7.58 26.70
N GLY A 152 -14.91 7.04 25.91
CA GLY A 152 -14.74 5.82 25.14
C GLY A 152 -13.92 5.98 23.86
N LYS A 153 -13.77 4.86 23.14
CA LYS A 153 -13.02 4.75 21.88
C LYS A 153 -13.98 4.56 20.70
N VAL A 154 -13.83 5.35 19.65
CA VAL A 154 -14.61 5.22 18.41
C VAL A 154 -13.72 4.90 17.22
N PHE A 155 -14.11 3.93 16.41
CA PHE A 155 -13.56 3.73 15.07
C PHE A 155 -14.58 4.19 14.03
N LEU A 156 -14.32 5.30 13.37
CA LEU A 156 -15.16 5.83 12.30
C LEU A 156 -14.64 5.31 10.96
N ALA A 157 -15.37 4.35 10.39
CA ALA A 157 -15.01 3.64 9.17
C ALA A 157 -16.20 3.61 8.19
N PRO A 158 -16.57 4.76 7.59
CA PRO A 158 -17.57 4.79 6.53
C PRO A 158 -17.17 3.92 5.33
N PRO A 159 -18.16 3.39 4.59
CA PRO A 159 -17.94 2.92 3.22
C PRO A 159 -17.26 3.98 2.38
N ALA A 160 -16.38 3.54 1.49
CA ALA A 160 -15.62 4.42 0.62
C ALA A 160 -16.44 4.86 -0.61
N ASP A 161 -17.60 5.48 -0.38
CA ASP A 161 -18.49 5.99 -1.45
C ASP A 161 -18.94 7.45 -1.20
N LYS A 162 -19.61 8.05 -2.20
CA LYS A 162 -20.11 9.43 -2.11
C LYS A 162 -21.37 9.57 -1.24
N GLU A 163 -22.07 8.48 -0.96
CA GLU A 163 -23.27 8.51 -0.11
C GLU A 163 -22.87 8.72 1.35
N HIS A 164 -21.87 7.98 1.81
CA HIS A 164 -21.37 8.02 3.18
C HIS A 164 -20.29 9.08 3.41
N MET A 165 -19.59 9.51 2.36
CA MET A 165 -18.56 10.55 2.44
C MET A 165 -18.73 11.61 1.34
N PRO A 166 -19.78 12.45 1.40
CA PRO A 166 -20.14 13.35 0.28
C PRO A 166 -19.08 14.39 -0.08
N GLN A 167 -18.23 14.79 0.88
CA GLN A 167 -17.16 15.77 0.69
C GLN A 167 -15.79 15.14 0.35
N SER A 168 -15.72 13.81 0.29
CA SER A 168 -14.48 13.10 -0.04
C SER A 168 -14.17 13.16 -1.55
N ILE A 169 -12.94 12.79 -1.91
CA ILE A 169 -12.46 12.74 -3.29
C ILE A 169 -11.99 11.33 -3.62
N GLY A 170 -12.24 10.87 -4.85
CA GLY A 170 -11.78 9.56 -5.30
C GLY A 170 -10.26 9.55 -5.44
N THR A 171 -9.59 8.56 -4.85
CA THR A 171 -8.13 8.48 -4.89
C THR A 171 -7.67 7.52 -5.99
N GLN A 172 -6.43 7.67 -6.42
CA GLN A 172 -5.82 6.85 -7.45
C GLN A 172 -4.52 6.25 -6.95
N PHE A 173 -4.28 4.98 -7.30
CA PHE A 173 -3.00 4.34 -7.03
C PHE A 173 -1.84 5.02 -7.75
N THR A 174 -2.06 5.41 -9.01
CA THR A 174 -1.05 6.08 -9.84
C THR A 174 -1.00 7.56 -9.52
N THR A 175 0.20 8.13 -9.52
CA THR A 175 0.36 9.58 -9.47
C THR A 175 -0.38 10.26 -10.63
N ASP A 176 -0.92 11.45 -10.39
CA ASP A 176 -1.49 12.27 -11.45
C ASP A 176 -0.50 12.46 -12.63
N PHE A 177 -1.05 12.59 -13.83
CA PHE A 177 -0.23 12.88 -15.01
C PHE A 177 -0.17 14.39 -15.23
N TRP A 178 0.58 15.12 -14.39
CA TRP A 178 1.11 16.50 -14.57
C TRP A 178 0.19 17.59 -15.18
N SER A 179 -1.10 17.34 -15.33
CA SER A 179 -2.03 18.20 -16.06
C SER A 179 -3.49 17.86 -15.74
N VAL A 180 -3.83 17.84 -14.45
CA VAL A 180 -5.23 17.84 -14.00
C VAL A 180 -6.04 19.00 -14.62
N GLY A 181 -5.38 20.09 -15.02
CA GLY A 181 -6.00 21.19 -15.77
C GLY A 181 -6.39 20.84 -17.21
N THR A 182 -5.70 19.89 -17.86
CA THR A 182 -6.09 19.37 -19.19
C THR A 182 -7.01 18.15 -19.09
N PHE A 183 -6.92 17.38 -18.01
CA PHE A 183 -7.74 16.20 -17.75
C PHE A 183 -8.64 16.41 -16.52
N PRO A 184 -9.67 17.28 -16.60
CA PRO A 184 -10.51 17.65 -15.45
C PRO A 184 -11.32 16.48 -14.87
N ALA A 185 -11.38 15.35 -15.57
CA ALA A 185 -12.02 14.13 -15.08
C ALA A 185 -11.12 13.31 -14.14
N GLN A 186 -9.84 13.67 -13.98
CA GLN A 186 -8.98 13.07 -12.97
C GLN A 186 -9.23 13.73 -11.62
N GLU A 187 -9.59 12.93 -10.61
CA GLU A 187 -9.81 13.39 -9.24
C GLU A 187 -8.51 13.95 -8.61
N GLY A 188 -7.34 13.56 -9.15
CA GLY A 188 -6.08 14.29 -8.99
C GLY A 188 -5.25 13.95 -7.76
N SER A 189 -5.40 12.77 -7.16
CA SER A 189 -4.49 12.38 -6.08
C SER A 189 -3.13 11.90 -6.60
N MET A 190 -2.06 12.13 -5.85
CA MET A 190 -0.66 11.85 -6.20
C MET A 190 -0.08 10.70 -5.36
N GLY A 191 -0.93 9.88 -4.76
CA GLY A 191 -0.56 8.79 -3.85
C GLY A 191 -0.45 9.25 -2.39
N GLN A 192 0.08 8.35 -1.55
CA GLN A 192 0.04 8.47 -0.10
C GLN A 192 1.42 8.84 0.48
N LEU A 193 1.41 9.61 1.56
CA LEU A 193 2.53 9.78 2.48
C LEU A 193 2.17 9.10 3.81
N ILE A 194 2.95 8.09 4.20
CA ILE A 194 2.61 7.17 5.30
C ILE A 194 3.61 7.33 6.45
N ASP A 195 3.10 7.55 7.66
CA ASP A 195 3.91 7.57 8.88
C ASP A 195 4.28 6.14 9.31
N THR A 196 5.29 5.57 8.67
CA THR A 196 5.78 4.19 8.94
C THR A 196 6.22 3.93 10.38
N GLN A 197 6.45 4.97 11.19
CA GLN A 197 6.84 4.83 12.59
C GLN A 197 5.64 4.67 13.53
N HIS A 198 4.42 4.91 13.03
CA HIS A 198 3.20 4.81 13.81
C HIS A 198 2.98 3.37 14.32
N PRO A 199 2.55 3.16 15.58
CA PRO A 199 2.36 1.82 16.16
C PRO A 199 1.46 0.87 15.36
N ILE A 200 0.50 1.42 14.59
CA ILE A 200 -0.36 0.67 13.67
C ILE A 200 0.45 -0.18 12.67
N PHE A 201 1.66 0.22 12.30
CA PHE A 201 2.45 -0.49 11.28
C PHE A 201 3.42 -1.53 11.84
N GLN A 202 3.44 -1.75 13.17
CA GLN A 202 4.32 -2.77 13.77
C GLN A 202 4.06 -4.19 13.24
N SER A 203 2.80 -4.53 12.96
CA SER A 203 2.37 -5.79 12.36
C SER A 203 2.01 -5.68 10.88
N PHE A 204 2.29 -4.54 10.24
CA PHE A 204 1.98 -4.28 8.83
C PHE A 204 3.22 -3.66 8.14
N PRO A 205 4.15 -4.46 7.61
CA PRO A 205 5.38 -3.95 7.02
C PRO A 205 5.05 -3.12 5.78
N THR A 206 5.31 -1.82 5.85
CA THR A 206 4.98 -0.85 4.81
C THR A 206 6.14 0.11 4.57
N GLU A 207 6.07 0.82 3.45
CA GLU A 207 6.98 1.92 3.11
C GLU A 207 6.26 3.26 3.31
N TYR A 208 7.01 4.36 3.27
CA TYR A 208 6.49 5.72 3.54
C TYR A 208 5.69 6.31 2.36
N HIS A 209 5.52 5.55 1.28
CA HIS A 209 4.81 5.93 0.08
C HIS A 209 3.92 4.77 -0.42
N THR A 210 2.94 5.08 -1.27
CA THR A 210 2.12 4.06 -1.95
C THR A 210 3.00 3.07 -2.73
N ASN A 211 2.70 1.79 -2.60
CA ASN A 211 3.27 0.69 -3.37
C ASN A 211 2.18 -0.36 -3.61
N TRP A 212 2.45 -1.44 -4.35
CA TRP A 212 1.45 -2.44 -4.72
C TRP A 212 0.66 -3.05 -3.56
N GLN A 213 1.22 -3.08 -2.34
CA GLN A 213 0.52 -3.48 -1.11
C GLN A 213 -0.71 -2.63 -0.82
N TRP A 214 -0.67 -1.36 -1.21
CA TRP A 214 -1.71 -0.37 -0.93
C TRP A 214 -2.76 -0.29 -2.03
N TRP A 215 -2.65 -1.05 -3.13
CA TRP A 215 -3.53 -0.91 -4.30
C TRP A 215 -5.03 -0.87 -3.94
N PRO A 216 -5.58 -1.80 -3.11
CA PRO A 216 -6.99 -1.74 -2.76
C PRO A 216 -7.35 -0.47 -1.99
N MET A 217 -6.55 -0.06 -1.01
CA MET A 217 -6.82 1.08 -0.12
C MET A 217 -6.55 2.44 -0.79
N ALA A 218 -5.51 2.54 -1.61
CA ALA A 218 -5.13 3.75 -2.33
C ALA A 218 -6.13 4.09 -3.46
N SER A 219 -6.95 3.14 -3.88
CA SER A 219 -7.97 3.33 -4.93
C SER A 219 -9.37 3.62 -4.36
N GLN A 220 -9.44 4.01 -3.09
CA GLN A 220 -10.70 4.31 -2.39
C GLN A 220 -11.00 5.81 -2.48
N ARG A 221 -11.24 6.44 -1.33
CA ARG A 221 -11.52 7.87 -1.23
C ARG A 221 -10.69 8.46 -0.09
N ALA A 222 -10.46 9.76 -0.14
CA ALA A 222 -9.79 10.51 0.92
C ALA A 222 -10.74 11.54 1.53
N PHE A 223 -10.63 11.73 2.84
CA PHE A 223 -11.26 12.85 3.51
C PHE A 223 -10.62 14.15 3.03
N VAL A 224 -11.43 15.14 2.66
CA VAL A 224 -10.99 16.51 2.45
C VAL A 224 -11.15 17.26 3.75
N LEU A 225 -10.04 17.77 4.29
CA LEU A 225 -9.97 18.38 5.60
C LEU A 225 -9.96 19.92 5.48
N PRO A 226 -10.58 20.64 6.44
CA PRO A 226 -10.63 22.10 6.40
C PRO A 226 -9.26 22.77 6.61
N ARG A 227 -8.30 22.01 7.15
CA ARG A 227 -6.90 22.43 7.37
C ARG A 227 -6.02 21.18 7.43
N THR A 228 -4.72 21.37 7.29
CA THR A 228 -3.74 20.31 7.57
C THR A 228 -3.83 19.86 9.03
N ILE A 229 -3.83 18.56 9.24
CA ILE A 229 -3.79 17.89 10.55
C ILE A 229 -2.63 16.89 10.56
N GLN A 230 -2.35 16.28 11.72
CA GLN A 230 -1.41 15.16 11.79
C GLN A 230 -2.12 13.89 11.30
N ALA A 231 -1.80 13.42 10.09
CA ALA A 231 -2.36 12.19 9.54
C ALA A 231 -1.36 11.03 9.65
N ILE A 232 -1.89 9.82 9.82
CA ILE A 232 -1.11 8.57 9.79
C ILE A 232 -0.89 8.15 8.33
N VAL A 233 -1.93 8.27 7.51
CA VAL A 233 -1.87 8.13 6.05
C VAL A 233 -2.44 9.40 5.44
N THR A 234 -1.54 10.24 4.94
CA THR A 234 -1.87 11.45 4.17
C THR A 234 -2.12 11.06 2.73
N GLU A 235 -3.21 11.55 2.13
CA GLU A 235 -3.37 11.48 0.68
C GLU A 235 -2.85 12.78 0.07
N MET A 236 -1.90 12.68 -0.85
CA MET A 236 -1.33 13.85 -1.51
C MET A 236 -2.28 14.32 -2.61
N ASP A 237 -2.75 15.56 -2.53
CA ASP A 237 -3.52 16.17 -3.61
C ASP A 237 -2.62 16.67 -4.74
N CYS A 238 -3.15 16.89 -5.92
CA CYS A 238 -2.38 17.45 -7.03
C CYS A 238 -1.84 18.84 -6.70
N TYR A 239 -0.77 19.19 -7.42
CA TYR A 239 -0.09 20.48 -7.29
C TYR A 239 -0.97 21.71 -7.54
N ALA A 240 -2.12 21.54 -8.20
CA ALA A 240 -3.02 22.65 -8.55
C ALA A 240 -3.95 23.06 -7.41
N TYR A 241 -4.41 22.12 -6.59
CA TYR A 241 -5.39 22.38 -5.52
C TYR A 241 -4.77 22.30 -4.13
N LEU A 242 -3.83 21.36 -3.91
CA LEU A 242 -3.16 21.17 -2.63
C LEU A 242 -4.12 21.10 -1.43
N ARG A 243 -5.29 20.45 -1.61
CA ARG A 243 -6.27 20.26 -0.54
C ARG A 243 -5.62 19.45 0.59
N PRO A 244 -5.85 19.81 1.87
CA PRO A 244 -5.48 18.94 2.97
C PRO A 244 -6.32 17.65 2.91
N MET A 245 -5.68 16.50 2.70
CA MET A 245 -6.40 15.22 2.58
C MET A 245 -5.72 14.10 3.37
N ALA A 246 -6.53 13.18 3.88
CA ALA A 246 -6.06 12.02 4.65
C ALA A 246 -6.96 10.80 4.43
N GLN A 247 -6.39 9.61 4.56
CA GLN A 247 -7.12 8.34 4.59
C GLN A 247 -7.15 7.66 5.96
N LEU A 248 -6.24 8.06 6.86
CA LEU A 248 -6.18 7.55 8.23
C LEU A 248 -5.62 8.62 9.16
N PHE A 249 -6.35 8.95 10.22
CA PHE A 249 -5.90 9.85 11.28
C PHE A 249 -6.65 9.60 12.59
N GLU A 250 -6.08 10.05 13.70
CA GLU A 250 -6.63 9.88 15.05
C GLU A 250 -6.68 11.19 15.83
N ALA A 251 -7.59 11.32 16.79
CA ALA A 251 -7.66 12.49 17.65
C ALA A 251 -8.33 12.20 18.99
N ARG A 252 -8.09 13.07 19.97
CA ARG A 252 -9.03 13.29 21.07
C ARG A 252 -10.26 14.02 20.52
N CYS A 253 -11.44 13.60 20.94
CA CYS A 253 -12.71 14.17 20.47
C CYS A 253 -13.78 13.99 21.53
N GLY A 254 -14.46 15.07 21.91
CA GLY A 254 -15.67 15.02 22.74
C GLY A 254 -15.50 14.35 24.11
N GLY A 255 -14.29 14.32 24.69
CA GLY A 255 -14.00 13.65 25.96
C GLY A 255 -13.36 12.26 25.83
N GLY A 256 -13.42 11.64 24.64
CA GLY A 256 -12.84 10.34 24.32
C GLY A 256 -11.82 10.42 23.20
N VAL A 257 -11.62 9.31 22.50
CA VAL A 257 -10.66 9.19 21.39
C VAL A 257 -11.29 8.53 20.17
N ILE A 258 -10.88 8.97 18.99
CA ILE A 258 -11.42 8.52 17.71
C ILE A 258 -10.30 8.25 16.72
N LEU A 259 -10.42 7.14 15.99
CA LEU A 259 -9.64 6.82 14.80
C LEU A 259 -10.59 6.87 13.59
N ALA A 260 -10.23 7.62 12.55
CA ALA A 260 -11.04 7.76 11.34
C ALA A 260 -10.31 7.18 10.14
N SER A 261 -11.00 6.33 9.36
CA SER A 261 -10.47 5.75 8.13
C SER A 261 -11.46 5.90 6.97
N SER A 262 -10.99 6.39 5.82
CA SER A 262 -11.79 6.49 4.58
C SER A 262 -11.50 5.35 3.58
N MET A 263 -10.75 4.33 4.01
CA MET A 263 -10.29 3.24 3.14
C MET A 263 -11.35 2.14 2.94
N GLY A 264 -12.53 2.24 3.56
CA GLY A 264 -13.60 1.26 3.39
C GLY A 264 -13.16 -0.18 3.69
N LEU A 265 -12.29 -0.40 4.68
CA LEU A 265 -11.60 -1.69 4.88
C LEU A 265 -12.55 -2.89 5.05
N GLN A 266 -13.74 -2.67 5.62
CA GLN A 266 -14.77 -3.71 5.75
C GLN A 266 -15.26 -4.25 4.40
N ASP A 267 -15.24 -3.43 3.35
CA ASP A 267 -15.65 -3.80 1.99
C ASP A 267 -14.49 -4.39 1.16
N LEU A 268 -13.29 -4.49 1.77
CA LEU A 268 -12.05 -4.97 1.15
C LEU A 268 -11.55 -6.30 1.73
N GLN A 269 -12.37 -7.02 2.51
CA GLN A 269 -11.96 -8.22 3.24
C GLN A 269 -11.56 -9.41 2.34
N GLN A 270 -11.78 -9.35 1.03
CA GLN A 270 -11.21 -10.29 0.06
C GLN A 270 -9.67 -10.18 -0.06
N TYR A 271 -9.10 -9.01 0.22
CA TYR A 271 -7.67 -8.75 0.09
C TYR A 271 -6.93 -9.03 1.42
N PRO A 272 -5.87 -9.86 1.43
CA PRO A 272 -5.14 -10.17 2.67
C PRO A 272 -4.51 -8.94 3.33
N GLU A 273 -4.03 -7.97 2.55
CA GLU A 273 -3.50 -6.69 3.03
C GLU A 273 -4.54 -5.85 3.77
N ALA A 274 -5.80 -5.84 3.32
CA ALA A 274 -6.86 -5.07 3.96
C ALA A 274 -7.29 -5.72 5.27
N ARG A 275 -7.35 -7.08 5.30
CA ARG A 275 -7.55 -7.83 6.55
C ARG A 275 -6.43 -7.57 7.54
N ALA A 276 -5.18 -7.65 7.10
CA ALA A 276 -4.02 -7.42 7.95
C ALA A 276 -3.98 -5.98 8.50
N LEU A 277 -4.26 -4.98 7.66
CA LEU A 277 -4.32 -3.59 8.10
C LEU A 277 -5.44 -3.38 9.12
N LEU A 278 -6.66 -3.88 8.86
CA LEU A 278 -7.78 -3.77 9.80
C LEU A 278 -7.48 -4.46 11.14
N HIS A 279 -6.85 -5.64 11.11
CA HIS A 279 -6.39 -6.32 12.32
C HIS A 279 -5.39 -5.45 13.11
N SER A 280 -4.45 -4.82 12.41
CA SER A 280 -3.46 -3.90 13.00
C SER A 280 -4.11 -2.69 13.65
N LEU A 281 -5.14 -2.10 13.01
CA LEU A 281 -5.91 -0.98 13.58
C LEU A 281 -6.61 -1.40 14.87
N TYR A 282 -7.28 -2.57 14.87
CA TYR A 282 -7.95 -3.08 16.06
C TYR A 282 -6.99 -3.36 17.21
N GLN A 283 -5.84 -4.01 16.95
CA GLN A 283 -4.83 -4.25 17.98
C GLN A 283 -4.29 -2.94 18.56
N TYR A 284 -4.04 -1.95 17.70
CA TYR A 284 -3.61 -0.64 18.14
C TYR A 284 -4.66 0.03 19.04
N MET A 285 -5.93 0.08 18.60
CA MET A 285 -7.01 0.69 19.37
C MET A 285 -7.30 -0.03 20.69
N ASP A 286 -7.03 -1.32 20.80
CA ASP A 286 -7.16 -2.10 22.04
C ASP A 286 -5.96 -1.94 22.97
N SER A 287 -4.87 -1.32 22.52
CA SER A 287 -3.65 -1.13 23.30
C SER A 287 -3.62 0.20 24.06
N GLU A 288 -2.67 0.33 25.00
CA GLU A 288 -2.33 1.61 25.66
C GLU A 288 -1.63 2.60 24.71
N SER A 289 -1.11 2.13 23.57
CA SER A 289 -0.46 3.00 22.58
C SER A 289 -1.47 3.89 21.84
N PHE A 290 -2.76 3.57 21.88
CA PHE A 290 -3.80 4.44 21.32
C PHE A 290 -4.05 5.66 22.22
N ALA A 291 -3.13 6.62 22.11
CA ALA A 291 -3.07 7.83 22.92
C ALA A 291 -2.87 9.07 22.02
N PRO A 292 -3.88 9.43 21.20
CA PRO A 292 -3.76 10.54 20.26
C PRO A 292 -3.47 11.86 20.98
N GLN A 293 -2.57 12.66 20.39
CA GLN A 293 -2.13 13.94 20.96
C GLN A 293 -2.91 15.13 20.42
N GLN A 294 -3.30 15.09 19.15
CA GLN A 294 -4.10 16.14 18.54
C GLN A 294 -5.56 16.05 18.98
N GLU A 295 -6.22 17.20 19.01
CA GLU A 295 -7.62 17.32 19.40
C GLU A 295 -8.42 17.94 18.26
N LEU A 296 -9.52 17.28 17.89
CA LEU A 296 -10.36 17.67 16.77
C LEU A 296 -11.83 17.73 17.22
N PRO A 297 -12.58 18.74 16.75
CA PRO A 297 -13.96 18.95 17.18
C PRO A 297 -14.90 17.88 16.60
N PRO A 298 -15.95 17.44 17.33
CA PRO A 298 -16.96 16.49 16.82
C PRO A 298 -17.59 16.90 15.49
N GLU A 299 -17.73 18.21 15.26
CA GLU A 299 -18.29 18.79 14.04
C GLU A 299 -17.46 18.43 12.80
N LEU A 300 -16.15 18.25 12.94
CA LEU A 300 -15.30 17.79 11.84
C LEU A 300 -15.75 16.39 11.39
N PHE A 301 -15.84 15.44 12.33
CA PHE A 301 -16.20 14.05 12.00
C PHE A 301 -17.62 13.95 11.42
N ALA A 302 -18.55 14.75 11.94
CA ALA A 302 -19.90 14.87 11.37
C ALA A 302 -19.91 15.39 9.93
N SER A 303 -18.98 16.27 9.57
CA SER A 303 -18.86 16.77 8.19
C SER A 303 -18.22 15.76 7.23
N LEU A 304 -17.36 14.87 7.76
CA LEU A 304 -16.62 13.89 6.97
C LEU A 304 -17.45 12.63 6.66
N ALA A 305 -18.24 12.17 7.63
CA ALA A 305 -19.10 10.99 7.53
C ALA A 305 -20.42 11.23 8.29
N PRO A 306 -21.38 11.94 7.68
CA PRO A 306 -22.64 12.35 8.32
C PRO A 306 -23.58 11.18 8.65
#